data_AF-A0A3D9C5U1-F1
#
_entry.id   AF-A0A3D9C5U1-F1
#
_cell.length_a   1.000
_cell.length_b   1.000
_cell.length_c   1.000
_cell.angle_alpha   90.00
_cell.angle_beta   90.00
_cell.angle_gamma   90.00
#
_symmetry.space_group_name_H-M   'P 1'
#
loop_
_entity.id
_entity.type
_entity.pdbx_description
1 polymer ?
#
loop_
_entity_poly.entity_id
_entity_poly.type
_entity_poly.pdbx_seq_one_letter_code
_entity_poly.pdbx_strand_id
1 'polypeptide(L)'
;MKKILLIFTVLGIACIIIFNIDFPLNDQSIYGKYLNKNFDNLTCCVEAPHVADTLILYRNGTFKSKFYSVGTYHIENGINPEIELHYKELDKPAIYKTYFSNKIFRKPRIILNADLNHYYEKLD
;
A
#
# COMPACT_ATOMS: atom_id res chain seq x y z
N MET A 1 -30.49 -31.55 -3.99
CA MET A 1 -29.96 -31.09 -2.69
C MET A 1 -28.42 -31.12 -2.63
N LYS A 2 -27.75 -32.28 -2.77
CA LYS A 2 -26.27 -32.37 -2.69
C LYS A 2 -25.51 -31.46 -3.69
N LYS A 3 -25.98 -31.36 -4.94
CA LYS A 3 -25.40 -30.47 -5.96
C LYS A 3 -25.55 -28.98 -5.61
N ILE A 4 -26.68 -28.60 -5.03
CA ILE A 4 -26.95 -27.20 -4.61
C ILE A 4 -26.05 -26.84 -3.43
N LEU A 5 -25.92 -27.74 -2.45
CA LEU A 5 -25.01 -27.55 -1.32
C LEU A 5 -23.55 -27.37 -1.77
N LEU A 6 -23.08 -28.20 -2.70
CA LEU A 6 -21.74 -28.09 -3.27
C LEU A 6 -21.50 -26.71 -3.93
N ILE A 7 -22.47 -26.21 -4.69
CA ILE A 7 -22.37 -24.90 -5.36
C ILE A 7 -22.23 -23.78 -4.32
N PHE A 8 -23.04 -23.79 -3.26
CA PHE A 8 -22.94 -22.79 -2.20
C PHE A 8 -21.60 -22.86 -1.46
N THR A 9 -21.08 -24.07 -1.21
CA THR A 9 -19.75 -24.23 -0.58
C THR A 9 -18.64 -23.65 -1.47
N VAL A 10 -18.64 -23.98 -2.77
CA VAL A 10 -17.64 -23.46 -3.71
C VAL A 10 -17.73 -21.94 -3.84
N LEU A 11 -18.95 -21.41 -3.94
CA LEU A 11 -19.17 -19.96 -4.02
C LEU A 11 -18.71 -19.26 -2.73
N GLY A 12 -19.00 -19.84 -1.56
CA GLY A 12 -18.55 -19.31 -0.28
C GLY A 12 -17.03 -19.25 -0.18
N ILE A 13 -16.33 -20.31 -0.59
CA ILE A 13 -14.86 -20.34 -0.63
C ILE A 13 -14.32 -19.30 -1.61
N ALA A 14 -14.91 -19.21 -2.81
CA ALA A 14 -14.51 -18.23 -3.82
C ALA A 14 -14.67 -16.79 -3.30
N CYS A 15 -15.78 -16.48 -2.63
CA CYS A 15 -15.99 -15.19 -1.99
C CYS A 15 -14.89 -14.90 -0.96
N ILE A 16 -14.61 -15.83 -0.04
CA ILE A 16 -13.56 -15.64 0.98
C ILE A 16 -12.21 -15.34 0.32
N ILE A 17 -11.84 -16.04 -0.74
CA ILE A 17 -10.59 -15.78 -1.48
C ILE A 17 -10.61 -14.37 -2.08
N ILE A 18 -11.67 -14.03 -2.81
CA ILE A 18 -11.83 -12.73 -3.48
C ILE A 18 -11.72 -11.56 -2.51
N PHE A 19 -12.25 -11.69 -1.29
CA PHE A 19 -12.16 -10.64 -0.27
C PHE A 19 -10.77 -10.52 0.39
N ASN A 20 -9.91 -11.52 0.26
CA ASN A 20 -8.61 -11.55 0.95
C ASN A 20 -7.41 -11.30 0.04
N ILE A 21 -7.55 -11.44 -1.28
CA ILE A 21 -6.48 -11.16 -2.25
C ILE A 21 -6.37 -9.66 -2.57
N ASP A 22 -5.16 -9.23 -2.92
CA ASP A 22 -4.89 -7.91 -3.48
C ASP A 22 -5.04 -7.95 -5.01
N PHE A 23 -5.77 -6.98 -5.55
CA PHE A 23 -6.05 -6.87 -6.97
C PHE A 23 -4.95 -6.06 -7.67
N PRO A 24 -4.68 -6.32 -8.97
CA PRO A 24 -3.76 -5.52 -9.75
C PRO A 24 -4.08 -4.03 -9.66
N LEU A 25 -3.03 -3.21 -9.55
CA LEU A 25 -3.18 -1.78 -9.46
C LEU A 25 -3.52 -1.17 -10.82
N ASN A 26 -4.37 -0.14 -10.79
CA ASN A 26 -4.61 0.78 -11.90
C ASN A 26 -4.19 2.21 -11.51
N ASP A 27 -4.15 3.12 -12.48
CA ASP A 27 -3.82 4.53 -12.27
C ASP A 27 -4.56 5.20 -11.11
N GLN A 28 -5.85 4.92 -10.95
CA GLN A 28 -6.68 5.51 -9.88
C GLN A 28 -6.32 4.98 -8.50
N SER A 29 -5.80 3.76 -8.43
CA SER A 29 -5.35 3.13 -7.18
C SER A 29 -3.91 3.50 -6.79
N ILE A 30 -3.11 4.02 -7.74
CA ILE A 30 -1.70 4.37 -7.57
C ILE A 30 -1.49 5.86 -7.35
N TYR A 31 -2.06 6.70 -8.21
CA TYR A 31 -1.68 8.12 -8.23
C TYR A 31 -2.60 8.92 -7.30
N GLY A 32 -2.01 9.84 -6.56
CA GLY A 32 -2.75 10.69 -5.62
C GLY A 32 -2.05 10.88 -4.30
N LYS A 33 -2.81 11.33 -3.31
CA LYS A 33 -2.33 11.60 -1.96
C LYS A 33 -2.63 10.41 -1.06
N TYR A 34 -1.73 10.09 -0.16
CA TYR A 34 -1.89 9.07 0.85
C TYR A 34 -1.57 9.66 2.21
N LEU A 35 -2.43 9.41 3.18
CA LEU A 35 -2.27 9.88 4.54
C LEU A 35 -1.67 8.78 5.41
N ASN A 36 -0.62 9.09 6.15
CA ASN A 36 -0.02 8.15 7.11
C ASN A 36 -1.03 7.86 8.24
N LYS A 37 -1.26 6.58 8.54
CA LYS A 37 -2.20 6.10 9.56
C LYS A 37 -1.48 5.20 10.54
N ASN A 38 -1.85 5.32 11.82
CA ASN A 38 -1.29 4.54 12.92
C ASN A 38 0.24 4.71 13.07
N PHE A 39 0.73 5.92 12.77
CA PHE A 39 2.14 6.32 12.90
C PHE A 39 2.57 6.54 14.35
N ASP A 40 1.60 6.57 15.27
CA ASP A 40 1.74 6.70 16.71
C ASP A 40 1.86 5.34 17.42
N ASN A 41 1.71 4.24 16.68
CA ASN A 41 2.02 2.91 17.18
C ASN A 41 3.52 2.80 17.54
N LEU A 42 3.87 1.73 18.27
CA LEU A 42 5.25 1.48 18.68
C LEU A 42 6.21 1.67 17.49
N THR A 43 7.18 2.56 17.66
CA THR A 43 8.16 2.87 16.61
C THR A 43 8.81 1.59 16.11
N CYS A 44 8.54 1.27 14.85
CA CYS A 44 9.11 0.15 14.13
C CYS A 44 9.78 0.64 12.86
N CYS A 45 10.98 0.15 12.55
CA CYS A 45 11.74 0.49 11.34
C CYS A 45 12.04 2.00 11.23
N VAL A 46 13.30 2.35 11.06
CA VAL A 46 13.72 3.76 10.99
C VAL A 46 13.29 4.42 9.68
N GLU A 47 13.02 3.61 8.67
CA GLU A 47 12.66 4.01 7.31
C GLU A 47 11.18 4.40 7.18
N ALA A 48 10.33 4.11 8.17
CA ALA A 48 8.92 4.44 8.17
C ALA A 48 8.62 5.71 9.00
N PRO A 49 7.73 6.61 8.56
CA PRO A 49 7.40 7.81 9.31
C PRO A 49 6.54 7.51 10.53
N HIS A 50 7.08 7.76 11.72
CA HIS A 50 6.38 7.70 13.02
C HIS A 50 5.79 9.05 13.43
N VAL A 51 5.38 9.83 12.43
CA VAL A 51 4.75 11.14 12.56
C VAL A 51 3.69 11.30 11.48
N ALA A 52 2.77 12.23 11.69
CA ALA A 52 1.80 12.61 10.66
C ALA A 52 2.54 13.05 9.38
N ASP A 53 2.24 12.36 8.28
CA ASP A 53 2.81 12.63 6.97
C ASP A 53 1.80 12.39 5.86
N THR A 54 2.03 13.01 4.70
CA THR A 54 1.25 12.80 3.48
C THR A 54 2.20 12.51 2.33
N LEU A 55 2.10 11.31 1.78
CA LEU A 55 2.83 10.89 0.59
C LEU A 55 1.99 11.21 -0.65
N ILE A 56 2.57 11.90 -1.64
CA ILE A 56 1.90 12.23 -2.90
C ILE A 56 2.66 11.52 -4.04
N LEU A 57 1.99 10.60 -4.74
CA LEU A 57 2.53 9.91 -5.91
C LEU A 57 2.04 10.59 -7.20
N TYR A 58 2.97 11.11 -8.00
CA TYR A 58 2.68 11.77 -9.26
C TYR A 58 2.86 10.83 -10.46
N ARG A 59 2.04 11.01 -11.50
CA ARG A 59 2.07 10.20 -12.75
C ARG A 59 3.43 10.19 -13.46
N ASN A 60 4.28 11.18 -13.23
CA ASN A 60 5.60 11.27 -13.84
C ASN A 60 6.68 10.42 -13.12
N GLY A 61 6.30 9.56 -12.17
CA GLY A 61 7.22 8.69 -11.43
C GLY A 61 7.96 9.39 -10.28
N THR A 62 7.54 10.59 -9.89
CA THR A 62 8.07 11.32 -8.74
C THR A 62 7.11 11.30 -7.57
N PHE A 63 7.61 11.47 -6.35
CA PHE A 63 6.78 11.63 -5.17
C PHE A 63 7.21 12.81 -4.30
N LYS A 64 6.32 13.22 -3.40
CA LYS A 64 6.63 14.19 -2.34
C LYS A 64 6.02 13.76 -1.01
N SER A 65 6.77 13.89 0.07
CA SER A 65 6.29 13.76 1.46
C SER A 65 7.08 14.69 2.37
N LYS A 66 6.57 14.96 3.58
CA LYS A 66 7.32 15.75 4.57
C LYS A 66 8.48 14.96 5.17
N PHE A 67 8.31 13.65 5.35
CA PHE A 67 9.32 12.77 5.92
C PHE A 67 10.42 12.44 4.90
N TYR A 68 10.04 11.97 3.71
CA TYR A 68 10.98 11.54 2.66
C TYR A 68 11.44 12.68 1.73
N SER A 69 10.93 13.90 1.90
CA SER A 69 11.14 15.02 0.98
C SER A 69 10.63 14.72 -0.44
N VAL A 70 11.44 14.97 -1.48
CA VAL A 70 11.10 14.70 -2.88
C VAL A 70 11.98 13.57 -3.38
N GLY A 71 11.38 12.65 -4.14
CA GLY A 71 12.07 11.49 -4.68
C GLY A 71 11.41 10.93 -5.93
N THR A 72 11.90 9.77 -6.37
CA THR A 72 11.33 8.99 -7.47
C THR A 72 10.87 7.65 -6.94
N TYR A 73 9.89 7.04 -7.60
CA TYR A 73 9.43 5.72 -7.19
C TYR A 73 9.31 4.76 -8.37
N HIS A 74 9.43 3.48 -8.07
CA HIS A 74 9.18 2.38 -8.99
C HIS A 74 8.05 1.50 -8.45
N ILE A 75 7.22 0.95 -9.36
CA ILE A 75 6.13 0.04 -9.00
C ILE A 75 6.28 -1.23 -9.81
N GLU A 76 6.34 -2.36 -9.11
CA GLU A 76 6.23 -3.68 -9.69
C GLU A 76 4.78 -4.15 -9.53
N ASN A 77 3.99 -4.02 -10.61
CA ASN A 77 2.57 -4.39 -10.58
C ASN A 77 2.39 -5.87 -10.91
N GLY A 78 1.63 -6.60 -10.08
CA GLY A 78 1.45 -8.04 -10.22
C GLY A 78 0.66 -8.64 -9.06
N ILE A 79 0.91 -9.91 -8.77
CA ILE A 79 0.43 -10.56 -7.54
C ILE A 79 1.31 -10.03 -6.40
N ASN A 80 0.73 -9.32 -5.44
CA ASN A 80 1.43 -8.54 -4.40
C ASN A 80 2.21 -7.34 -4.97
N PRO A 81 1.51 -6.29 -5.44
CA PRO A 81 2.15 -5.15 -6.05
C PRO A 81 3.11 -4.43 -5.10
N GLU A 82 4.34 -4.19 -5.53
CA GLU A 82 5.40 -3.57 -4.72
C GLU A 82 5.67 -2.13 -5.13
N ILE A 83 6.22 -1.34 -4.20
CA ILE A 83 6.69 0.02 -4.42
C ILE A 83 8.06 0.24 -3.79
N GLU A 84 8.94 0.87 -4.55
CA GLU A 84 10.25 1.31 -4.09
C GLU A 84 10.31 2.83 -4.14
N LEU A 85 10.57 3.45 -2.98
CA LEU A 85 10.76 4.90 -2.84
C LEU A 85 12.26 5.20 -2.81
N HIS A 86 12.74 5.96 -3.79
CA HIS A 86 14.12 6.42 -3.86
C HIS A 86 14.18 7.90 -3.47
N TYR A 87 14.93 8.22 -2.42
CA TYR A 87 15.05 9.57 -1.88
C TYR A 87 16.47 9.84 -1.37
N LYS A 88 16.67 11.02 -0.78
CA LYS A 88 17.91 11.37 -0.11
C LYS A 88 17.66 11.59 1.37
N GLU A 89 18.50 10.99 2.18
CA GLU A 89 18.58 11.22 3.63
C GLU A 89 19.98 11.73 3.95
N LEU A 90 20.07 12.94 4.53
CA LEU A 90 21.35 13.60 4.83
C LEU A 90 22.30 13.62 3.60
N ASP A 91 21.74 13.97 2.43
CA ASP A 91 22.38 14.00 1.12
C ASP A 91 22.87 12.65 0.56
N LYS A 92 22.59 11.54 1.24
CA LYS A 92 22.92 10.18 0.77
C LYS A 92 21.69 9.51 0.14
N PRO A 93 21.86 8.75 -0.96
CA PRO A 93 20.77 7.97 -1.53
C PRO A 93 20.22 6.96 -0.52
N ALA A 94 18.89 6.90 -0.40
CA ALA A 94 18.17 5.95 0.43
C ALA A 94 17.05 5.31 -0.40
N ILE A 95 16.71 4.06 -0.06
CA ILE A 95 15.66 3.29 -0.72
C ILE A 95 14.77 2.70 0.37
N TYR A 96 13.46 2.84 0.21
CA TYR A 96 12.48 2.15 1.04
C TYR A 96 11.56 1.31 0.16
N LYS A 97 11.61 -0.01 0.35
CA LYS A 97 10.84 -0.99 -0.41
C LYS A 97 9.69 -1.50 0.46
N THR A 98 8.49 -1.48 -0.10
CA THR A 98 7.30 -2.05 0.55
C THR A 98 6.25 -2.42 -0.50
N TYR A 99 5.01 -2.69 -0.10
CA TYR A 99 3.94 -3.16 -0.99
C TYR A 99 2.63 -2.41 -0.81
N PHE A 100 1.83 -2.46 -1.87
CA PHE A 100 0.45 -1.99 -1.86
C PHE A 100 -0.48 -3.08 -1.36
N SER A 101 -1.53 -2.66 -0.63
CA SER A 101 -2.72 -3.47 -0.45
C SER A 101 -3.90 -2.82 -1.19
N ASN A 102 -4.50 -3.58 -2.10
CA ASN A 102 -5.59 -3.17 -2.97
C ASN A 102 -6.72 -4.20 -2.93
N LYS A 103 -7.43 -4.25 -1.81
CA LYS A 103 -8.54 -5.20 -1.59
C LYS A 103 -9.88 -4.56 -1.91
N ILE A 104 -10.84 -5.37 -2.37
CA ILE A 104 -12.20 -4.91 -2.66
C ILE A 104 -12.82 -4.30 -1.39
N PHE A 105 -13.55 -3.20 -1.55
CA PHE A 105 -14.19 -2.42 -0.49
C PHE A 105 -13.24 -1.77 0.52
N ARG A 106 -11.93 -1.75 0.24
CA ARG A 106 -10.95 -0.99 1.01
C ARG A 106 -10.32 0.07 0.12
N LYS A 107 -9.95 1.20 0.72
CA LYS A 107 -9.11 2.17 0.02
C LYS A 107 -7.74 1.56 -0.23
N PRO A 108 -7.09 1.83 -1.38
CA PRO A 108 -5.72 1.40 -1.62
C PRO A 108 -4.79 1.90 -0.53
N ARG A 109 -3.87 1.04 -0.09
CA ARG A 109 -2.89 1.34 0.96
C ARG A 109 -1.50 1.03 0.48
N ILE A 110 -0.51 1.74 1.00
CA ILE A 110 0.90 1.34 0.96
C ILE A 110 1.25 0.91 2.39
N ILE A 111 1.52 -0.36 2.59
CA ILE A 111 1.79 -0.92 3.91
C ILE A 111 3.19 -0.45 4.34
N LEU A 112 3.35 -0.01 5.58
CA LEU A 112 4.66 0.37 6.13
C LEU A 112 5.16 -0.69 7.12
N ASN A 113 4.24 -1.22 7.92
CA ASN A 113 4.44 -2.39 8.75
C ASN A 113 3.12 -3.14 8.92
N ALA A 114 3.09 -4.42 8.54
CA ALA A 114 1.88 -5.24 8.58
C ALA A 114 1.47 -5.60 10.01
N ASP A 115 2.44 -5.99 10.85
CA ASP A 115 2.21 -6.45 12.22
C ASP A 115 1.64 -5.34 13.10
N LEU A 116 2.11 -4.11 12.87
CA LEU A 116 1.69 -2.92 13.60
C LEU A 116 0.56 -2.16 12.90
N ASN A 117 0.02 -2.70 11.80
CA ASN A 117 -1.04 -2.06 11.02
C ASN A 117 -0.70 -0.58 10.69
N HIS A 118 0.56 -0.30 10.37
CA HIS A 118 1.08 1.01 10.01
C HIS A 118 1.09 1.12 8.48
N TYR A 119 0.42 2.12 7.92
CA TYR A 119 0.27 2.24 6.48
C TYR A 119 -0.06 3.68 6.05
N TYR A 120 0.20 3.95 4.78
CA TYR A 120 -0.36 5.05 4.05
C TYR A 120 -1.69 4.65 3.43
N GLU A 121 -2.76 5.42 3.65
CA GLU A 121 -4.08 5.18 3.03
C GLU A 121 -4.38 6.24 1.98
N LYS A 122 -4.80 5.81 0.79
CA LYS A 122 -5.14 6.72 -0.30
C LYS A 122 -6.29 7.64 0.08
N LEU A 123 -6.12 8.94 -0.12
CA LEU A 123 -7.20 9.91 -0.15
C LEU A 123 -7.91 9.82 -1.50
N ASP A 124 -9.23 9.96 -1.47
CA ASP A 124 -10.13 9.73 -2.62
C ASP A 124 -9.61 10.40 -3.90
#